data_AF-A0A171KR78-F1
#
_entry.id   AF-A0A171KR78-F1
#
_cell.length_a   1.000
_cell.length_b   1.000
_cell.length_c   1.000
_cell.angle_alpha   90.00
_cell.angle_beta   90.00
_cell.angle_gamma   90.00
#
_symmetry.space_group_name_H-M   'P 1'
#
loop_
_entity.id
_entity.type
_entity.pdbx_description
1 polymer ?
#
loop_
_entity_poly.entity_id
_entity_poly.type
_entity_poly.pdbx_seq_one_letter_code
_entity_poly.pdbx_strand_id
1 'polypeptide(L)'
;MMKRPAPLIAGLRVLAAALFCAALPAQAQNAQSMEERLRTQLRSTTQQLQQLQSQQAQLNAAIGAAEAQRDAAYKERDSLRQELVQARQQAGQLQSRQDAAYASARAQVAASHEQLDKYRQAYEELLGMARAAETQRKALLASQEETQGQLLACTQKNAQLYAAGKEILAAYESFSTGAVFSLRQPFSREARVMFENQAQEYGDQLYDGRFDPGQAAARAAGD
;
A
#
# COMPACT_ATOMS: atom_id res chain seq x y z
N MET A 1 -25.01 52.91 -12.01
CA MET A 1 -24.71 53.71 -13.22
C MET A 1 -25.90 53.62 -14.17
N MET A 2 -26.80 54.60 -14.05
CA MET A 2 -27.96 54.79 -14.92
C MET A 2 -27.51 55.44 -16.23
N LYS A 3 -27.88 54.87 -17.38
CA LYS A 3 -27.83 55.55 -18.68
C LYS A 3 -29.03 55.13 -19.52
N ARG A 4 -30.04 55.98 -19.55
CA ARG A 4 -30.81 56.33 -20.76
C ARG A 4 -30.41 57.77 -21.09
N PRO A 5 -30.11 58.08 -22.37
CA PRO A 5 -30.97 59.00 -23.13
C PRO A 5 -30.97 58.62 -24.64
N ALA A 6 -31.80 59.10 -25.55
CA ALA A 6 -32.49 60.36 -25.77
C ALA A 6 -33.60 60.17 -26.84
N PRO A 7 -34.52 61.15 -27.02
CA PRO A 7 -35.70 61.08 -27.88
C PRO A 7 -35.45 61.67 -29.28
N LEU A 8 -36.31 61.33 -30.25
CA LEU A 8 -36.23 61.80 -31.63
C LEU A 8 -37.61 62.09 -32.23
N ILE A 9 -37.68 63.20 -32.98
CA ILE A 9 -38.66 63.60 -34.01
C ILE A 9 -39.81 64.47 -33.45
N ALA A 10 -39.71 65.80 -33.54
CA ALA A 10 -40.01 66.68 -34.69
C ALA A 10 -41.53 66.95 -34.84
N GLY A 11 -42.01 68.13 -35.19
CA GLY A 11 -41.37 69.37 -35.55
C GLY A 11 -42.47 70.44 -35.65
N LEU A 12 -42.13 71.62 -35.17
CA LEU A 12 -42.91 72.84 -35.19
C LEU A 12 -43.09 73.35 -36.63
N ARG A 13 -44.30 73.71 -37.06
CA ARG A 13 -44.51 74.64 -38.18
C ARG A 13 -45.62 75.65 -37.83
N VAL A 14 -45.16 76.85 -37.53
CA VAL A 14 -45.92 78.10 -37.54
C VAL A 14 -45.85 78.64 -38.98
N LEU A 15 -46.98 79.11 -39.52
CA LEU A 15 -46.96 80.21 -40.49
C LEU A 15 -48.25 81.02 -40.38
N ALA A 16 -48.06 82.32 -40.17
CA ALA A 16 -49.09 83.35 -40.11
C ALA A 16 -49.09 84.17 -41.42
N ALA A 17 -50.28 84.64 -41.82
CA ALA A 17 -50.59 85.81 -42.67
C ALA A 17 -51.96 85.57 -43.33
N ALA A 18 -52.85 86.52 -43.59
CA ALA A 18 -53.04 87.91 -43.18
C ALA A 18 -54.49 88.28 -43.58
N LEU A 19 -55.01 89.33 -42.93
CA LEU A 19 -56.28 90.03 -43.11
C LEU A 19 -56.94 90.05 -44.51
N PHE A 20 -58.28 89.91 -44.52
CA PHE A 20 -59.17 90.86 -45.21
C PHE A 20 -60.59 90.86 -44.61
N CYS A 21 -61.07 92.05 -44.23
CA CYS A 21 -62.46 92.35 -43.87
C CYS A 21 -63.37 92.31 -45.10
N ALA A 22 -64.59 91.76 -44.97
CA ALA A 22 -65.85 92.40 -45.37
C ALA A 22 -67.04 91.43 -45.34
N ALA A 23 -68.17 91.95 -44.85
CA ALA A 23 -69.56 91.55 -45.10
C ALA A 23 -70.10 90.24 -44.47
N LEU A 24 -70.81 90.40 -43.35
CA LEU A 24 -72.04 89.66 -43.06
C LEU A 24 -73.19 90.37 -43.81
N PRO A 25 -74.13 89.66 -44.46
CA PRO A 25 -75.16 88.95 -43.70
C PRO A 25 -75.61 87.61 -44.32
N ALA A 26 -75.58 86.53 -43.54
CA ALA A 26 -76.43 85.35 -43.76
C ALA A 26 -76.38 84.46 -42.50
N GLN A 27 -77.02 84.92 -41.43
CA GLN A 27 -77.30 84.08 -40.25
C GLN A 27 -78.45 83.11 -40.59
N ALA A 28 -78.17 82.11 -41.42
CA ALA A 28 -79.09 80.98 -41.66
C ALA A 28 -78.40 79.69 -42.17
N GLN A 29 -77.07 79.62 -42.20
CA GLN A 29 -76.33 78.39 -42.59
C GLN A 29 -75.33 77.88 -41.54
N ASN A 30 -75.17 78.58 -40.40
CA ASN A 30 -74.26 78.17 -39.32
C ASN A 30 -74.85 77.11 -38.36
N ALA A 31 -76.16 76.89 -38.39
CA ALA A 31 -76.81 75.86 -37.56
C ALA A 31 -76.63 74.45 -38.15
N GLN A 32 -76.74 74.31 -39.48
CA GLN A 32 -76.55 73.04 -40.18
C GLN A 32 -75.07 72.59 -40.17
N SER A 33 -74.11 73.52 -40.25
CA SER A 33 -72.67 73.21 -40.22
C SER A 33 -72.13 72.86 -38.82
N MET A 34 -72.70 73.43 -37.75
CA MET A 34 -72.34 73.06 -36.37
C MET A 34 -72.88 71.68 -35.99
N GLU A 35 -74.13 71.36 -36.37
CA GLU A 35 -74.71 70.04 -36.12
C GLU A 35 -73.95 68.94 -36.85
N GLU A 36 -73.54 69.17 -38.10
CA GLU A 36 -72.77 68.21 -38.89
C GLU A 36 -71.35 67.99 -38.35
N ARG A 37 -70.72 69.04 -37.79
CA ARG A 37 -69.46 68.93 -37.04
C ARG A 37 -69.64 68.15 -35.74
N LEU A 38 -70.70 68.39 -34.98
CA LEU A 38 -71.01 67.64 -33.75
C LEU A 38 -71.28 66.16 -34.04
N ARG A 39 -72.00 65.85 -35.12
CA ARG A 39 -72.20 64.46 -35.58
C ARG A 39 -70.88 63.79 -36.00
N THR A 40 -70.01 64.53 -36.69
CA THR A 40 -68.68 64.03 -37.09
C THR A 40 -67.77 63.81 -35.88
N GLN A 41 -67.81 64.73 -34.92
CA GLN A 41 -67.11 64.59 -33.63
C GLN A 41 -67.64 63.39 -32.85
N LEU A 42 -68.96 63.20 -32.76
CA LEU A 42 -69.56 62.04 -32.08
C LEU A 42 -69.16 60.71 -32.74
N ARG A 43 -69.13 60.64 -34.08
CA ARG A 43 -68.65 59.44 -34.79
C ARG A 43 -67.17 59.19 -34.52
N SER A 44 -66.35 60.23 -34.54
CA SER A 44 -64.91 60.16 -34.24
C SER A 44 -64.65 59.70 -32.80
N THR A 45 -65.36 60.26 -31.81
CA THR A 45 -65.23 59.82 -30.41
C THR A 45 -65.74 58.40 -30.19
N THR A 46 -66.81 58.00 -30.90
CA THR A 46 -67.30 56.61 -30.87
C THR A 46 -66.27 55.63 -31.45
N GLN A 47 -65.62 55.98 -32.57
CA GLN A 47 -64.53 55.18 -33.15
C GLN A 47 -63.32 55.10 -32.21
N GLN A 48 -62.95 56.22 -31.58
CA GLN A 48 -61.87 56.25 -30.58
C GLN A 48 -62.19 55.39 -29.36
N LEU A 49 -63.44 55.40 -28.86
CA LEU A 49 -63.87 54.53 -27.76
C LEU A 49 -63.81 53.05 -28.15
N GLN A 50 -64.27 52.69 -29.34
CA GLN A 50 -64.14 51.31 -29.85
C GLN A 50 -62.67 50.88 -29.98
N GLN A 51 -61.81 51.79 -30.45
CA GLN A 51 -60.38 51.53 -30.58
C GLN A 51 -59.71 51.38 -29.21
N LEU A 52 -60.03 52.22 -28.22
CA LEU A 52 -59.52 52.10 -26.86
C LEU A 52 -60.05 50.85 -26.15
N GLN A 53 -61.31 50.47 -26.37
CA GLN A 53 -61.89 49.25 -25.81
C GLN A 53 -61.20 47.98 -26.38
N SER A 54 -60.93 47.95 -27.69
CA SER A 54 -60.17 46.84 -28.30
C SER A 54 -58.72 46.81 -27.83
N GLN A 55 -58.05 47.96 -27.67
CA GLN A 55 -56.71 48.03 -27.08
C GLN A 55 -56.70 47.56 -25.62
N GLN A 56 -57.71 47.92 -24.82
CA GLN A 56 -57.83 47.45 -23.43
C GLN A 56 -58.00 45.94 -23.37
N ALA A 57 -58.83 45.36 -24.25
CA ALA A 57 -58.99 43.91 -24.34
C ALA A 57 -57.67 43.21 -24.74
N GLN A 58 -56.92 43.78 -25.70
CA GLN A 58 -55.62 43.26 -26.12
C GLN A 58 -54.57 43.34 -25.01
N LEU A 59 -54.51 44.46 -24.27
CA LEU A 59 -53.58 44.63 -23.14
C LEU A 59 -53.91 43.68 -22.00
N ASN A 60 -55.19 43.50 -21.65
CA ASN A 60 -55.61 42.54 -20.63
C ASN A 60 -55.26 41.10 -21.04
N ALA A 61 -55.44 40.74 -22.31
CA ALA A 61 -55.00 39.44 -22.83
C ALA A 61 -53.47 39.28 -22.76
N ALA A 62 -52.70 40.32 -23.11
CA ALA A 62 -51.25 40.30 -23.03
C ALA A 62 -50.74 40.21 -21.57
N ILE A 63 -51.38 40.89 -20.61
CA ILE A 63 -51.09 40.78 -19.19
C ILE A 63 -51.34 39.35 -18.71
N GLY A 64 -52.51 38.77 -19.02
CA GLY A 64 -52.82 37.38 -18.65
C GLY A 64 -51.81 36.37 -19.22
N ALA A 65 -51.39 36.56 -20.48
CA ALA A 65 -50.36 35.72 -21.09
C ALA A 65 -48.98 35.90 -20.41
N ALA A 66 -48.59 37.13 -20.09
CA ALA A 66 -47.34 37.43 -19.40
C ALA A 66 -47.32 36.89 -17.96
N GLU A 67 -48.44 36.97 -17.24
CA GLU A 67 -48.60 36.38 -15.90
C GLU A 67 -48.50 34.85 -15.95
N ALA A 68 -49.18 34.21 -16.91
CA ALA A 68 -49.08 32.76 -17.10
C ALA A 68 -47.64 32.32 -17.42
N GLN A 69 -46.93 33.07 -18.27
CA GLN A 69 -45.53 32.78 -18.60
C GLN A 69 -44.60 32.99 -17.40
N ARG A 70 -44.83 34.05 -16.61
CA ARG A 70 -44.10 34.31 -15.37
C ARG A 70 -44.29 33.16 -14.37
N ASP A 71 -45.51 32.71 -14.18
CA ASP A 71 -45.83 31.64 -13.23
C ASP A 71 -45.28 30.29 -13.69
N ALA A 72 -45.28 30.01 -15.00
CA ALA A 72 -44.61 28.85 -15.58
C ALA A 72 -43.08 28.91 -15.35
N ALA A 73 -42.46 30.06 -15.63
CA ALA A 73 -41.02 30.24 -15.40
C ALA A 73 -40.64 30.13 -13.92
N TYR A 74 -41.48 30.62 -12.99
CA TYR A 74 -41.23 30.45 -11.56
C TYR A 74 -41.28 28.98 -11.13
N LYS A 75 -42.26 28.22 -11.63
CA LYS A 75 -42.38 26.78 -11.35
C LYS A 75 -41.16 26.01 -11.87
N GLU A 76 -40.74 26.27 -13.10
CA GLU A 76 -39.55 25.65 -13.70
C GLU A 76 -38.27 26.02 -12.93
N ARG A 77 -38.13 27.28 -12.53
CA ARG A 77 -37.00 27.73 -11.70
C ARG A 77 -36.98 27.03 -10.35
N ASP A 78 -38.14 26.78 -9.74
CA ASP A 78 -38.21 26.08 -8.46
C ASP A 78 -37.94 24.58 -8.61
N SER A 79 -38.41 23.92 -9.68
CA SER A 79 -38.06 22.53 -9.97
C SER A 79 -36.57 22.36 -10.24
N LEU A 80 -35.98 23.21 -11.08
CA LEU A 80 -34.54 23.20 -11.35
C LEU A 80 -33.72 23.44 -10.08
N ARG A 81 -34.18 24.30 -9.16
CA ARG A 81 -33.52 24.49 -7.87
C ARG A 81 -33.56 23.23 -7.01
N GLN A 82 -34.70 22.53 -6.98
CA GLN A 82 -34.83 21.27 -6.24
C GLN A 82 -33.92 20.19 -6.83
N GLU A 83 -33.91 20.04 -8.15
CA GLU A 83 -33.02 19.10 -8.85
C GLU A 83 -31.55 19.40 -8.58
N LEU A 84 -31.15 20.68 -8.60
CA LEU A 84 -29.78 21.08 -8.33
C LEU A 84 -29.35 20.76 -6.89
N VAL A 85 -30.24 20.97 -5.91
CA VAL A 85 -29.98 20.56 -4.51
C VAL A 85 -29.83 19.05 -4.40
N GLN A 86 -30.71 18.27 -5.04
CA GLN A 86 -30.62 16.81 -5.04
C GLN A 86 -29.34 16.31 -5.73
N ALA A 87 -28.99 16.87 -6.88
CA ALA A 87 -27.77 16.53 -7.60
C ALA A 87 -26.51 16.84 -6.77
N ARG A 88 -26.47 17.98 -6.08
CA ARG A 88 -25.37 18.32 -5.16
C ARG A 88 -25.27 17.35 -3.99
N GLN A 89 -26.41 16.95 -3.41
CA GLN A 89 -26.42 15.97 -2.33
C GLN A 89 -25.92 14.60 -2.82
N GLN A 90 -26.36 14.14 -3.98
CA GLN A 90 -25.90 12.89 -4.58
C GLN A 90 -24.40 12.94 -4.91
N ALA A 91 -23.92 14.04 -5.48
CA ALA A 91 -22.50 14.23 -5.75
C ALA A 91 -21.66 14.18 -4.46
N GLY A 92 -22.12 14.85 -3.40
CA GLY A 92 -21.46 14.81 -2.08
C GLY A 92 -21.44 13.40 -1.46
N GLN A 93 -22.54 12.65 -1.59
CA GLN A 93 -22.60 11.25 -1.15
C GLN A 93 -21.70 10.34 -1.98
N LEU A 94 -21.60 10.55 -3.29
CA LEU A 94 -20.72 9.76 -4.14
C LEU A 94 -19.26 10.04 -3.82
N GLN A 95 -18.91 11.31 -3.60
CA GLN A 95 -17.56 11.71 -3.21
C GLN A 95 -17.17 11.10 -1.86
N SER A 96 -18.04 11.17 -0.85
CA SER A 96 -17.74 10.58 0.46
C SER A 96 -17.61 9.04 0.40
N ARG A 97 -18.43 8.37 -0.42
CA ARG A 97 -18.29 6.93 -0.68
C ARG A 97 -16.97 6.60 -1.38
N GLN A 98 -16.58 7.41 -2.36
CA GLN A 98 -15.32 7.24 -3.06
C GLN A 98 -14.12 7.42 -2.12
N ASP A 99 -14.13 8.47 -1.29
CA ASP A 99 -13.08 8.73 -0.31
C ASP A 99 -12.99 7.58 0.72
N ALA A 100 -14.13 7.09 1.21
CA ALA A 100 -14.18 5.96 2.12
C ALA A 100 -13.66 4.66 1.47
N ALA A 101 -13.99 4.42 0.20
CA ALA A 101 -13.49 3.26 -0.56
C ALA A 101 -11.98 3.35 -0.80
N TYR A 102 -11.44 4.52 -1.13
CA TYR A 102 -9.99 4.70 -1.27
C TYR A 102 -9.27 4.53 0.07
N ALA A 103 -9.83 5.07 1.16
CA ALA A 103 -9.26 4.91 2.50
C ALA A 103 -9.25 3.44 2.93
N SER A 104 -10.34 2.69 2.71
CA SER A 104 -10.42 1.28 3.06
C SER A 104 -9.50 0.41 2.20
N ALA A 105 -9.43 0.66 0.88
CA ALA A 105 -8.49 -0.02 -0.01
C ALA A 105 -7.04 0.22 0.41
N ARG A 106 -6.67 1.47 0.74
CA ARG A 106 -5.33 1.81 1.21
C ARG A 106 -5.00 1.13 2.54
N ALA A 107 -5.96 1.10 3.48
CA ALA A 107 -5.79 0.40 4.75
C ALA A 107 -5.61 -1.12 4.56
N GLN A 108 -6.38 -1.73 3.65
CA GLN A 108 -6.27 -3.15 3.33
C GLN A 108 -4.91 -3.49 2.68
N VAL A 109 -4.45 -2.65 1.76
CA VAL A 109 -3.12 -2.80 1.14
C VAL A 109 -2.02 -2.68 2.19
N ALA A 110 -2.07 -1.66 3.06
CA ALA A 110 -1.10 -1.49 4.14
C ALA A 110 -1.08 -2.69 5.10
N ALA A 111 -2.25 -3.15 5.55
CA ALA A 111 -2.37 -4.34 6.40
C ALA A 111 -1.83 -5.61 5.70
N SER A 112 -2.08 -5.77 4.40
CA SER A 112 -1.57 -6.90 3.63
C SER A 112 -0.04 -6.87 3.53
N HIS A 113 0.56 -5.70 3.30
CA HIS A 113 2.01 -5.54 3.30
C HIS A 113 2.62 -5.86 4.68
N GLU A 114 2.00 -5.39 5.77
CA GLU A 114 2.47 -5.71 7.12
C GLU A 114 2.45 -7.23 7.38
N GLN A 115 1.42 -7.94 6.93
CA GLN A 115 1.37 -9.40 7.05
C GLN A 115 2.45 -10.08 6.20
N LEU A 116 2.66 -9.62 4.96
CA LEU A 116 3.72 -10.15 4.10
C LEU A 116 5.11 -9.96 4.71
N ASP A 117 5.38 -8.81 5.32
CA ASP A 117 6.64 -8.54 6.00
C ASP A 117 6.82 -9.45 7.22
N LYS A 118 5.76 -9.68 8.02
CA LYS A 118 5.79 -10.64 9.13
C LYS A 118 6.08 -12.06 8.65
N TYR A 119 5.42 -12.52 7.59
CA TYR A 119 5.68 -13.85 7.03
C TYR A 119 7.09 -13.98 6.48
N ARG A 120 7.61 -12.92 5.83
CA ARG A 120 8.99 -12.89 5.35
C ARG A 120 9.99 -12.98 6.49
N GLN A 121 9.81 -12.18 7.56
CA GLN A 121 10.67 -12.22 8.74
C GLN A 121 10.66 -13.60 9.40
N ALA A 122 9.46 -14.18 9.60
CA ALA A 122 9.33 -15.52 10.17
C ALA A 122 10.01 -16.59 9.28
N TYR A 123 9.92 -16.45 7.96
CA TYR A 123 10.60 -17.35 7.03
C TYR A 123 12.13 -17.20 7.07
N GLU A 124 12.64 -15.96 7.12
CA GLU A 124 14.08 -15.68 7.25
C GLU A 124 14.63 -16.20 8.59
N GLU A 125 13.88 -16.06 9.68
CA GLU A 125 14.21 -16.62 10.99
C GLU A 125 14.25 -18.15 10.96
N LEU A 126 13.21 -18.79 10.41
CA LEU A 126 13.15 -20.24 10.28
C LEU A 126 14.30 -20.79 9.42
N LEU A 127 14.64 -20.09 8.33
CA LEU A 127 15.78 -20.45 7.48
C LEU A 127 17.11 -20.32 8.25
N GLY A 128 17.26 -19.27 9.06
CA GLY A 128 18.40 -19.09 9.95
C GLY A 128 18.53 -20.24 10.95
N MET A 129 17.43 -20.61 11.62
CA MET A 129 17.37 -21.72 12.56
C MET A 129 17.71 -23.06 11.88
N ALA A 130 17.17 -23.32 10.69
CA ALA A 130 17.45 -24.55 9.94
C ALA A 130 18.94 -24.68 9.60
N ARG A 131 19.58 -23.58 9.15
CA ARG A 131 21.03 -23.55 8.86
C ARG A 131 21.87 -23.74 10.12
N ALA A 132 21.47 -23.11 11.24
CA ALA A 132 22.14 -23.29 12.52
C ALA A 132 22.04 -24.74 13.01
N ALA A 133 20.85 -25.35 12.92
CA ALA A 133 20.62 -26.74 13.27
C ALA A 133 21.44 -27.71 12.38
N GLU A 134 21.53 -27.45 11.08
CA GLU A 134 22.34 -28.27 10.18
C GLU A 134 23.84 -28.17 10.52
N THR A 135 24.31 -26.97 10.86
CA THR A 135 25.70 -26.74 11.29
C THR A 135 26.00 -27.46 12.60
N GLN A 136 25.12 -27.35 13.59
CA GLN A 136 25.23 -28.08 14.85
C GLN A 136 25.21 -29.60 14.64
N ARG A 137 24.32 -30.10 13.78
CA ARG A 137 24.26 -31.52 13.43
C ARG A 137 25.58 -32.01 12.84
N LYS A 138 26.18 -31.26 11.90
CA LYS A 138 27.47 -31.60 11.30
C LYS A 138 28.60 -31.60 12.35
N ALA A 139 28.63 -30.60 13.23
CA ALA A 139 29.63 -30.52 14.30
C ALA A 139 29.51 -31.69 15.29
N LEU A 140 28.28 -32.04 15.68
CA LEU A 140 28.03 -33.19 16.56
C LEU A 140 28.42 -34.51 15.91
N LEU A 141 28.13 -34.69 14.61
CA LEU A 141 28.56 -35.89 13.90
C LEU A 141 30.08 -35.99 13.80
N ALA A 142 30.79 -34.90 13.50
CA ALA A 142 32.24 -34.91 13.47
C ALA A 142 32.85 -35.24 14.84
N SER A 143 32.31 -34.65 15.92
CA SER A 143 32.74 -34.96 17.29
C SER A 143 32.43 -36.42 17.68
N GLN A 144 31.31 -36.96 17.22
CA GLN A 144 30.95 -38.36 17.44
C GLN A 144 31.93 -39.30 16.72
N GLU A 145 32.25 -39.03 15.45
CA GLU A 145 33.22 -39.81 14.67
C GLU A 145 34.62 -39.75 15.31
N GLU A 146 35.06 -38.57 15.74
CA GLU A 146 36.32 -38.39 16.46
C GLU A 146 36.36 -39.22 17.76
N THR A 147 35.31 -39.11 18.58
CA THR A 147 35.22 -39.85 19.85
C THR A 147 35.19 -41.36 19.63
N GLN A 148 34.48 -41.83 18.58
CA GLN A 148 34.48 -43.24 18.21
C GLN A 148 35.87 -43.72 17.77
N GLY A 149 36.57 -42.92 16.96
CA GLY A 149 37.96 -43.20 16.56
C GLY A 149 38.91 -43.29 17.75
N GLN A 150 38.81 -42.35 18.68
CA GLN A 150 39.60 -42.36 19.92
C GLN A 150 39.32 -43.59 20.79
N LEU A 151 38.04 -43.98 20.92
CA LEU A 151 37.65 -45.17 21.68
C LEU A 151 38.22 -46.44 21.02
N LEU A 152 38.12 -46.58 19.70
CA LEU A 152 38.70 -47.71 18.97
C LEU A 152 40.23 -47.78 19.14
N ALA A 153 40.93 -46.65 19.01
CA ALA A 153 42.38 -46.60 19.24
C ALA A 153 42.74 -46.97 20.70
N CYS A 154 42.00 -46.45 21.69
CA CYS A 154 42.21 -46.75 23.09
C CYS A 154 41.99 -48.25 23.40
N THR A 155 40.92 -48.85 22.86
CA THR A 155 40.66 -50.29 23.03
C THR A 155 41.75 -51.17 22.41
N GLN A 156 42.25 -50.82 21.22
CA GLN A 156 43.37 -51.54 20.60
C GLN A 156 44.66 -51.40 21.41
N LYS A 157 44.99 -50.19 21.88
CA LYS A 157 46.15 -49.91 22.73
C LYS A 157 46.08 -50.64 24.07
N ASN A 158 44.89 -50.71 24.68
CA ASN A 158 44.67 -51.47 25.90
C ASN A 158 44.91 -52.97 25.69
N ALA A 159 44.42 -53.53 24.57
CA ALA A 159 44.68 -54.93 24.22
C ALA A 159 46.19 -55.21 24.01
N GLN A 160 46.92 -54.30 23.35
CA GLN A 160 48.38 -54.38 23.19
C GLN A 160 49.11 -54.34 24.53
N LEU A 161 48.76 -53.39 25.41
CA LEU A 161 49.33 -53.30 26.76
C LEU A 161 49.07 -54.57 27.58
N TYR A 162 47.87 -55.14 27.47
CA TYR A 162 47.53 -56.36 28.20
C TYR A 162 48.30 -57.58 27.67
N ALA A 163 48.51 -57.67 26.35
CA ALA A 163 49.36 -58.69 25.74
C ALA A 163 50.83 -58.55 26.18
N ALA A 164 51.41 -57.36 26.09
CA ALA A 164 52.77 -57.08 26.57
C ALA A 164 52.92 -57.40 28.06
N GLY A 165 51.94 -57.03 28.89
CA GLY A 165 51.92 -57.38 30.31
C GLY A 165 51.93 -58.89 30.57
N LYS A 166 51.21 -59.68 29.76
CA LYS A 166 51.25 -61.14 29.83
C LYS A 166 52.60 -61.71 29.39
N GLU A 167 53.21 -61.16 28.36
CA GLU A 167 54.55 -61.57 27.89
C GLU A 167 55.60 -61.32 28.98
N ILE A 168 55.55 -60.17 29.65
CA ILE A 168 56.42 -59.85 30.79
C ILE A 168 56.22 -60.84 31.95
N LEU A 169 54.96 -61.15 32.30
CA LEU A 169 54.64 -62.14 33.33
C LEU A 169 55.18 -63.53 32.97
N ALA A 170 54.97 -63.98 31.73
CA ALA A 170 55.47 -65.28 31.25
C ALA A 170 57.02 -65.34 31.23
N ALA A 171 57.67 -64.23 30.86
CA ALA A 171 59.13 -64.11 30.93
C ALA A 171 59.64 -64.19 32.37
N TYR A 172 58.94 -63.59 33.33
CA TYR A 172 59.28 -63.69 34.75
C TYR A 172 59.10 -65.13 35.30
N GLU A 173 58.02 -65.82 34.92
CA GLU A 173 57.77 -67.22 35.31
C GLU A 173 58.85 -68.18 34.76
N SER A 174 59.17 -68.05 33.47
CA SER A 174 60.21 -68.87 32.80
C SER A 174 61.62 -68.56 33.31
N PHE A 175 61.91 -67.31 33.69
CA PHE A 175 63.17 -66.91 34.33
C PHE A 175 63.44 -67.68 35.64
N SER A 176 62.40 -67.93 36.45
CA SER A 176 62.56 -68.63 37.74
C SER A 176 63.07 -70.07 37.62
N THR A 177 62.78 -70.74 36.50
CA THR A 177 63.02 -72.18 36.35
C THR A 177 64.38 -72.51 35.73
N GLY A 178 64.96 -71.64 34.89
CA GLY A 178 66.24 -71.89 34.22
C GLY A 178 67.30 -70.79 34.34
N ALA A 179 66.90 -69.52 34.46
CA ALA A 179 67.83 -68.39 34.34
C ALA A 179 68.63 -68.09 35.62
N VAL A 180 68.10 -68.43 36.80
CA VAL A 180 68.80 -68.30 38.09
C VAL A 180 70.10 -69.12 38.12
N PHE A 181 70.16 -70.24 37.39
CA PHE A 181 71.37 -71.07 37.29
C PHE A 181 72.44 -70.42 36.40
N SER A 182 72.04 -69.79 35.30
CA SER A 182 72.92 -69.09 34.35
C SER A 182 73.44 -67.75 34.89
N LEU A 183 72.66 -67.05 35.72
CA LEU A 183 73.02 -65.75 36.32
C LEU A 183 74.09 -65.87 37.41
N ARG A 184 74.23 -67.05 38.03
CA ARG A 184 75.21 -67.32 39.09
C ARG A 184 76.65 -67.51 38.58
N GLN A 185 76.87 -67.54 37.27
CA GLN A 185 78.21 -67.64 36.70
C GLN A 185 78.84 -66.24 36.55
N PRO A 186 80.02 -65.99 37.15
CA PRO A 186 80.59 -64.64 37.29
C PRO A 186 81.06 -63.95 36.00
N PHE A 187 80.94 -64.58 34.82
CA PHE A 187 81.49 -64.08 33.54
C PHE A 187 80.50 -63.97 32.36
N SER A 188 79.18 -64.12 32.56
CA SER A 188 78.22 -64.09 31.44
C SER A 188 77.87 -62.65 31.00
N ARG A 189 78.83 -61.96 30.37
CA ARG A 189 78.62 -60.63 29.76
C ARG A 189 77.50 -60.67 28.70
N GLU A 190 77.39 -61.78 27.97
CA GLU A 190 76.33 -62.02 26.98
C GLU A 190 74.92 -62.11 27.61
N ALA A 191 74.78 -62.79 28.75
CA ALA A 191 73.50 -62.88 29.45
C ALA A 191 73.02 -61.49 29.92
N ARG A 192 73.93 -60.63 30.41
CA ARG A 192 73.59 -59.25 30.80
C ARG A 192 73.04 -58.42 29.64
N VAL A 193 73.68 -58.49 28.47
CA VAL A 193 73.22 -57.77 27.26
C VAL A 193 71.86 -58.29 26.81
N MET A 194 71.63 -59.61 26.85
CA MET A 194 70.31 -60.17 26.54
C MET A 194 69.22 -59.64 27.49
N PHE A 195 69.50 -59.49 28.78
CA PHE A 195 68.54 -58.91 29.72
C PHE A 195 68.26 -57.44 29.47
N GLU A 196 69.30 -56.66 29.18
CA GLU A 196 69.16 -55.24 28.83
C GLU A 196 68.30 -55.09 27.57
N ASN A 197 68.55 -55.89 26.53
CA ASN A 197 67.77 -55.87 25.30
C ASN A 197 66.31 -56.27 25.53
N GLN A 198 66.06 -57.32 26.32
CA GLN A 198 64.70 -57.78 26.58
C GLN A 198 63.91 -56.81 27.48
N ALA A 199 64.58 -56.19 28.45
CA ALA A 199 63.98 -55.12 29.25
C ALA A 199 63.67 -53.86 28.41
N GLN A 200 64.54 -53.53 27.45
CA GLN A 200 64.28 -52.46 26.48
C GLN A 200 63.07 -52.80 25.60
N GLU A 201 63.02 -54.00 25.03
CA GLU A 201 61.92 -54.42 24.15
C GLU A 201 60.56 -54.39 24.87
N TYR A 202 60.48 -54.85 26.12
CA TYR A 202 59.26 -54.72 26.91
C TYR A 202 58.94 -53.26 27.28
N GLY A 203 59.96 -52.45 27.54
CA GLY A 203 59.81 -51.01 27.75
C GLY A 203 59.20 -50.31 26.55
N ASP A 204 59.70 -50.65 25.35
CA ASP A 204 59.21 -50.11 24.08
C ASP A 204 57.77 -50.56 23.81
N GLN A 205 57.44 -51.84 24.00
CA GLN A 205 56.06 -52.34 23.86
C GLN A 205 55.07 -51.65 24.83
N LEU A 206 55.47 -51.43 26.08
CA LEU A 206 54.65 -50.70 27.07
C LEU A 206 54.50 -49.22 26.71
N TYR A 207 55.57 -48.60 26.22
CA TYR A 207 55.57 -47.21 25.81
C TYR A 207 54.68 -47.00 24.58
N ASP A 208 54.87 -47.82 23.55
CA ASP A 208 54.06 -47.81 22.33
C ASP A 208 52.60 -48.16 22.61
N GLY A 209 52.33 -49.06 23.57
CA GLY A 209 50.98 -49.43 23.97
C GLY A 209 50.21 -48.31 24.69
N ARG A 210 50.86 -47.24 25.15
CA ARG A 210 50.19 -46.13 25.84
C ARG A 210 49.32 -45.31 24.88
N PHE A 211 48.06 -45.08 25.26
CA PHE A 211 47.20 -44.17 24.50
C PHE A 211 47.56 -42.71 24.79
N ASP A 212 47.78 -41.94 23.73
CA ASP A 212 47.98 -40.48 23.76
C ASP A 212 46.92 -39.82 22.85
N PRO A 213 45.98 -39.03 23.41
CA PRO A 213 44.94 -38.35 22.64
C PRO A 213 45.51 -37.41 21.56
N GLY A 214 46.65 -36.76 21.83
CA GLY A 214 47.28 -35.80 20.90
C GLY A 214 47.90 -36.48 19.69
N GLN A 215 48.50 -37.66 19.87
CA GLN A 215 49.04 -38.47 18.77
C GLN A 215 47.95 -39.17 17.96
N ALA A 216 46.86 -39.58 18.60
CA ALA A 216 45.70 -40.16 17.92
C ALA A 216 45.00 -39.12 17.01
N ALA A 217 44.83 -37.89 17.51
CA ALA A 217 44.28 -36.79 16.72
C ALA A 217 45.21 -36.36 15.56
N ALA A 218 46.53 -36.33 15.77
CA ALA A 218 47.49 -35.98 14.72
C ALA A 218 47.59 -37.02 13.59
N ARG A 219 47.41 -38.32 13.89
CA ARG A 219 47.34 -39.38 12.86
C ARG A 219 46.05 -39.32 12.06
N ALA A 220 44.90 -39.05 12.70
CA ALA A 220 43.62 -38.94 12.02
C ALA A 220 43.49 -37.70 11.09
N ALA A 221 44.31 -36.66 11.30
CA ALA A 221 44.32 -35.45 10.46
C ALA A 221 45.32 -35.50 9.28
N GLY A 222 46.16 -36.54 9.21
CA GLY A 222 47.19 -36.72 8.18
C GLY A 222 46.84 -37.74 7.09
N ASP A 223 45.77 -38.51 7.27
CA ASP A 223 45.15 -39.42 6.30
C ASP A 223 43.93 -38.76 5.63
#